data_AF-A0A3Q7F3J3-F1
#
_entry.id   AF-A0A3Q7F3J3-F1
#
_cell.length_a   1.000
_cell.length_b   1.000
_cell.length_c   1.000
_cell.angle_alpha   90.00
_cell.angle_beta   90.00
_cell.angle_gamma   90.00
#
_symmetry.space_group_name_H-M   'P 1'
#
loop_
_entity.id
_entity.type
_entity.pdbx_description
1 polymer ?
#
loop_
_entity_poly.entity_id
_entity_poly.type
_entity_poly.pdbx_seq_one_letter_code
_entity_poly.pdbx_strand_id
1 'polypeptide(L)'
;METNNNVERANELFKAQAHIYKHAFAYANSMALNCAIQLGIPDIIHNHKKPITLPDLLSGLKLPSSKSNAIHRLMRLLVHAQFFDIIKLEENSETEGYVLTTSSRLLLKSEIPNLLPCVRLMVDPVLVTPWQLLGEWFHKNEEATPFETAHGMPMWDFCAQNPIFDTAFNEAMASDSQMMKLVVKDCREVFEGLNSLVDVGGGTGVIAKTILEAIPHLKCTVLDLPHVVANMPQTENLIYVGGNMFQCIPHADAILLKHVMHDWSDEDCVKILKRCREAIEDKDEGRKGKVLIIDMVLGRDEEEANMTEVKLIFDVLMMVVTTGRQRTEKEWEKLFTEAGFMSYKITPLLGLRYLTIPHTTIMGFENNDKRAWVERIMQASDPKIIDTALNVLGSNNSAATFLATVSLSLSSLIGAWMANNTLFTSVLIYGDTRPETMSIKFITLLIFFLMAFACFVQSSRCFIHANYLITTPDTDIPISYVELAVIRGGEFWSLGLRSLYFATTMLLWFFGPIPMFVTSIGMIIFLHHLDKNTKQLHDHRSSRIRKQVHKRVEEATNRATLL
;
A
#
# COMPACT_ATOMS: atom_id res chain seq x y z
N MET A 1 -35.43 -23.99 23.10
CA MET A 1 -34.97 -23.74 21.72
C MET A 1 -35.48 -22.38 21.20
N GLU A 2 -36.77 -22.06 21.31
CA GLU A 2 -37.31 -20.74 20.88
C GLU A 2 -36.68 -19.51 21.58
N THR A 3 -36.36 -19.61 22.88
CA THR A 3 -35.71 -18.51 23.62
C THR A 3 -34.28 -18.22 23.16
N ASN A 4 -33.52 -19.24 22.74
CA ASN A 4 -32.17 -19.05 22.19
C ASN A 4 -32.22 -18.38 20.80
N ASN A 5 -33.16 -18.79 19.96
CA ASN A 5 -33.37 -18.18 18.64
C ASN A 5 -33.80 -16.70 18.74
N ASN A 6 -34.57 -16.33 19.76
CA ASN A 6 -34.95 -14.93 19.99
C ASN A 6 -33.78 -14.05 20.45
N VAL A 7 -32.85 -14.59 21.26
CA VAL A 7 -31.64 -13.87 21.68
C VAL A 7 -30.65 -13.71 20.52
N GLU A 8 -30.45 -14.75 19.71
CA GLU A 8 -29.62 -14.67 18.50
C GLU A 8 -30.16 -13.65 17.49
N ARG A 9 -31.48 -13.69 17.23
CA ARG A 9 -32.14 -12.71 16.37
C ARG A 9 -32.02 -11.27 16.90
N ALA A 10 -32.18 -11.07 18.21
CA ALA A 10 -31.98 -9.74 18.80
C ALA A 10 -30.53 -9.26 18.64
N ASN A 11 -29.54 -10.14 18.83
CA ASN A 11 -28.12 -9.81 18.62
C ASN A 11 -27.82 -9.47 17.16
N GLU A 12 -28.42 -10.17 16.19
CA GLU A 12 -28.32 -9.83 14.76
C GLU A 12 -28.91 -8.45 14.46
N LEU A 13 -30.09 -8.14 15.01
CA LEU A 13 -30.73 -6.83 14.85
C LEU A 13 -29.87 -5.70 15.44
N PHE A 14 -29.24 -5.89 16.60
CA PHE A 14 -28.34 -4.88 17.17
C PHE A 14 -27.09 -4.66 16.31
N LYS A 15 -26.51 -5.73 15.74
CA LYS A 15 -25.38 -5.60 14.80
C LYS A 15 -25.80 -4.84 13.53
N ALA A 16 -26.97 -5.14 12.99
CA ALA A 16 -27.52 -4.44 11.84
C ALA A 16 -27.80 -2.96 12.15
N GLN A 17 -28.36 -2.66 13.32
CA GLN A 17 -28.59 -1.28 13.78
C GLN A 17 -27.27 -0.50 13.90
N ALA A 18 -26.25 -1.09 14.51
CA ALA A 18 -24.93 -0.47 14.62
C ALA A 18 -24.30 -0.23 13.24
N HIS A 19 -24.45 -1.17 12.31
CA HIS A 19 -24.00 -1.01 10.93
C HIS A 19 -24.69 0.15 10.21
N ILE A 20 -26.01 0.30 10.37
CA ILE A 20 -26.78 1.43 9.82
C ILE A 20 -26.28 2.75 10.42
N TYR A 21 -26.15 2.85 11.75
CA TYR A 21 -25.69 4.06 12.42
C TYR A 21 -24.27 4.46 12.00
N LYS A 22 -23.38 3.49 11.80
CA LYS A 22 -22.02 3.75 11.29
C LYS A 22 -22.06 4.51 9.95
N HIS A 23 -22.94 4.11 9.03
CA HIS A 23 -23.06 4.76 7.71
C HIS A 23 -23.85 6.06 7.77
N ALA A 24 -24.95 6.10 8.53
CA ALA A 24 -25.75 7.31 8.70
C ALA A 24 -24.95 8.48 9.30
N PHE A 25 -24.01 8.18 10.20
CA PHE A 25 -23.12 9.17 10.81
C PHE A 25 -21.71 9.21 10.22
N ALA A 26 -21.47 8.59 9.05
CA ALA A 26 -20.14 8.54 8.44
C ALA A 26 -19.57 9.95 8.16
N TYR A 27 -20.42 10.91 7.78
CA TYR A 27 -20.05 12.31 7.57
C TYR A 27 -19.40 12.95 8.81
N ALA A 28 -19.81 12.52 10.02
CA ALA A 28 -19.26 13.05 11.26
C ALA A 28 -17.78 12.70 11.42
N ASN A 29 -17.33 11.54 10.91
CA ASN A 29 -15.92 11.17 10.92
C ASN A 29 -15.10 12.07 9.99
N SER A 30 -15.60 12.34 8.77
CA SER A 30 -14.96 13.25 7.81
C SER A 30 -14.83 14.66 8.38
N MET A 31 -15.91 15.17 8.99
CA MET A 31 -15.93 16.49 9.61
C MET A 31 -15.04 16.57 10.86
N ALA A 32 -14.98 15.50 11.66
CA ALA A 32 -14.08 15.42 12.82
C ALA A 32 -12.61 15.46 12.39
N LEU A 33 -12.24 14.75 11.32
CA LEU A 33 -10.89 14.77 10.77
C LEU A 33 -10.52 16.16 10.26
N ASN A 34 -11.41 16.78 9.49
CA ASN A 34 -11.20 18.14 8.99
C ASN A 34 -11.08 19.16 10.15
N CYS A 35 -11.90 19.02 11.20
CA CYS A 35 -11.79 19.86 12.38
C CYS A 35 -10.39 19.74 13.04
N ALA A 36 -9.85 18.53 13.17
CA ALA A 36 -8.52 18.33 13.73
C ALA A 36 -7.41 18.97 12.87
N ILE A 37 -7.57 18.91 11.54
CA ILE A 37 -6.69 19.59 10.58
C ILE A 37 -6.78 21.11 10.73
N GLN A 38 -7.99 21.67 10.77
CA GLN A 38 -8.22 23.11 10.92
C GLN A 38 -7.64 23.65 12.23
N LEU A 39 -7.74 22.87 13.30
CA LEU A 39 -7.18 23.19 14.61
C LEU A 39 -5.65 22.98 14.67
N GLY A 40 -5.03 22.39 13.65
CA GLY A 40 -3.59 22.11 13.62
C GLY A 40 -3.15 21.04 14.62
N ILE A 41 -4.06 20.16 15.05
CA ILE A 41 -3.76 19.11 16.03
C ILE A 41 -2.58 18.22 15.59
N PRO A 42 -2.53 17.70 14.34
CA PRO A 42 -1.40 16.88 13.90
C PRO A 42 -0.05 17.61 14.06
N ASP A 43 0.03 18.86 13.62
CA ASP A 43 1.25 19.67 13.68
C ASP A 43 1.67 19.96 15.13
N ILE A 44 0.72 20.25 16.03
CA ILE A 44 0.99 20.48 17.46
C ILE A 44 1.60 19.24 18.10
N ILE A 45 1.01 18.06 17.87
CA ILE A 45 1.56 16.78 18.38
C ILE A 45 2.96 16.54 17.80
N HIS A 46 3.14 16.73 16.49
CA HIS A 46 4.44 16.55 15.83
C HIS A 46 5.52 17.47 16.41
N ASN A 47 5.20 18.74 16.63
CA ASN A 47 6.12 19.74 17.13
C ASN A 47 6.46 19.55 18.61
N HIS A 48 5.62 18.83 19.36
CA HIS A 48 5.90 18.48 20.75
C HIS A 48 7.03 17.43 20.89
N LYS A 49 7.35 16.68 19.81
CA LYS A 49 8.43 15.66 19.70
C LYS A 49 8.35 14.46 20.67
N LYS A 50 7.40 14.46 21.60
CA LYS A 50 7.08 13.37 22.53
C LYS A 50 5.55 13.21 22.61
N PRO A 51 5.02 12.15 23.24
CA PRO A 51 3.58 12.03 23.44
C PRO A 51 3.05 13.24 24.23
N ILE A 52 1.97 13.85 23.74
CA ILE A 52 1.44 15.09 24.32
C ILE A 52 0.23 14.79 25.20
N THR A 53 0.23 15.32 26.42
CA THR A 53 -0.93 15.16 27.31
C THR A 53 -2.10 16.00 26.82
N LEU A 54 -3.33 15.67 27.25
CA LEU A 54 -4.49 16.50 26.92
C LEU A 54 -4.34 17.97 27.39
N PRO A 55 -3.87 18.28 28.62
CA PRO A 55 -3.61 19.66 29.03
C PRO A 55 -2.60 20.38 28.13
N ASP A 56 -1.50 19.72 27.75
CA ASP A 56 -0.47 20.32 26.90
C ASP A 56 -1.00 20.57 25.48
N LEU A 57 -1.80 19.65 24.94
CA LEU A 57 -2.47 19.81 23.65
C LEU A 57 -3.43 21.00 23.68
N LEU A 58 -4.25 21.11 24.73
CA LEU A 58 -5.17 22.24 24.92
C LEU A 58 -4.43 23.58 25.03
N SER A 59 -3.29 23.59 25.72
CA SER A 59 -2.40 24.76 25.82
C SER A 59 -1.86 25.17 24.43
N GLY A 60 -1.40 24.19 23.65
CA GLY A 60 -0.93 24.41 22.27
C GLY A 60 -2.02 24.93 21.33
N LEU A 61 -3.27 24.48 21.52
CA LEU A 61 -4.43 24.89 20.72
C LEU A 61 -4.91 26.32 21.01
N LYS A 62 -4.54 26.89 22.17
CA LYS A 62 -4.97 28.25 22.60
C LYS A 62 -6.49 28.46 22.55
N LEU A 63 -7.27 27.43 22.88
CA LEU A 63 -8.73 27.47 22.88
C LEU A 63 -9.32 27.89 24.23
N PRO A 64 -10.56 28.41 24.28
CA PRO A 64 -11.26 28.69 25.54
C PRO A 64 -11.38 27.43 26.40
N SER A 65 -11.13 27.55 27.71
CA SER A 65 -11.20 26.43 28.67
C SER A 65 -12.57 25.75 28.72
N SER A 66 -13.64 26.47 28.37
CA SER A 66 -14.99 25.93 28.24
C SER A 66 -15.14 24.87 27.15
N LYS A 67 -14.18 24.77 26.21
CA LYS A 67 -14.18 23.80 25.10
C LYS A 67 -13.29 22.58 25.34
N SER A 68 -12.56 22.51 26.45
CA SER A 68 -11.61 21.41 26.74
C SER A 68 -12.25 20.02 26.68
N ASN A 69 -13.45 19.86 27.23
CA ASN A 69 -14.19 18.59 27.18
C ASN A 69 -14.60 18.22 25.74
N ALA A 70 -14.91 19.21 24.90
CA ALA A 70 -15.26 18.95 23.50
C ALA A 70 -14.05 18.41 22.71
N ILE A 71 -12.86 18.97 22.92
CA ILE A 71 -11.61 18.49 22.30
C ILE A 71 -11.29 17.06 22.77
N HIS A 72 -11.44 16.76 24.06
CA HIS A 72 -11.24 15.40 24.55
C HIS A 72 -12.16 14.37 23.85
N ARG A 73 -13.44 14.71 23.66
CA ARG A 73 -14.40 13.86 22.93
C ARG A 73 -14.03 13.69 21.46
N LEU A 74 -13.58 14.77 20.80
CA LEU A 74 -13.10 14.74 19.42
C LEU A 74 -11.87 13.82 19.29
N MET A 75 -10.89 13.96 20.17
CA MET A 75 -9.69 13.12 20.18
C MET A 75 -10.01 11.64 20.40
N ARG A 76 -10.96 11.31 21.29
CA ARG A 76 -11.40 9.92 21.47
C ARG A 76 -11.94 9.29 20.18
N LEU A 77 -12.71 10.05 19.40
CA LEU A 77 -13.21 9.58 18.11
C LEU A 77 -12.05 9.38 17.12
N LEU A 78 -11.12 10.33 17.04
CA LEU A 78 -10.00 10.28 16.10
C LEU A 78 -8.95 9.22 16.46
N VAL A 79 -8.78 8.91 17.75
CA VAL A 79 -8.00 7.78 18.22
C VAL A 79 -8.67 6.46 17.81
N HIS A 80 -9.98 6.34 18.02
CA HIS A 80 -10.72 5.16 17.58
C HIS A 80 -10.70 4.98 16.06
N ALA A 81 -10.74 6.09 15.31
CA ALA A 81 -10.57 6.13 13.86
C ALA A 81 -9.11 5.93 13.40
N GLN A 82 -8.18 5.66 14.32
CA GLN A 82 -6.77 5.33 14.06
C GLN A 82 -5.95 6.47 13.42
N PHE A 83 -6.39 7.72 13.55
CA PHE A 83 -5.56 8.88 13.22
C PHE A 83 -4.57 9.21 14.34
N PHE A 84 -4.90 8.93 15.59
CA PHE A 84 -3.99 9.11 16.72
C PHE A 84 -3.95 7.83 17.55
N ASP A 85 -2.90 7.65 18.34
CA ASP A 85 -2.84 6.59 19.35
C ASP A 85 -2.59 7.21 20.72
N ILE A 86 -2.86 6.43 21.76
CA ILE A 86 -2.63 6.83 23.15
C ILE A 86 -1.58 5.91 23.74
N ILE A 87 -0.51 6.48 24.29
CA ILE A 87 0.51 5.74 25.01
C ILE A 87 0.68 6.25 26.44
N LYS A 88 1.07 5.37 27.35
CA LYS A 88 1.43 5.76 28.71
C LYS A 88 2.80 6.43 28.71
N LEU A 89 2.91 7.54 29.44
CA LEU A 89 4.15 8.31 29.52
C LEU A 89 5.21 7.63 30.41
N GLU A 90 4.77 6.89 31.43
CA GLU A 90 5.62 6.13 32.34
C GLU A 90 4.91 4.80 32.67
N GLU A 91 5.67 3.72 32.92
CA GLU A 91 5.11 2.38 33.14
C GLU A 91 4.12 2.32 34.32
N ASN A 92 4.29 3.19 35.32
CA ASN A 92 3.48 3.24 36.54
C ASN A 92 2.60 4.50 36.67
N SER A 93 2.48 5.32 35.62
CA SER A 93 1.65 6.53 35.63
C SER A 93 0.29 6.27 34.98
N GLU A 94 -0.77 6.90 35.51
CA GLU A 94 -2.07 7.00 34.81
C GLU A 94 -2.05 8.07 33.71
N THR A 95 -0.92 8.77 33.52
CA THR A 95 -0.83 9.87 32.55
C THR A 95 -0.60 9.32 31.15
N GLU A 96 -1.59 9.56 30.30
CA GLU A 96 -1.63 9.17 28.91
C GLU A 96 -1.29 10.37 28.00
N GLY A 97 -0.56 10.08 26.92
CA GLY A 97 -0.19 11.06 25.89
C GLY A 97 -0.65 10.61 24.50
N TYR A 98 -1.09 11.56 23.69
CA TYR A 98 -1.44 11.35 22.29
C TYR A 98 -0.17 11.30 21.42
N VAL A 99 -0.16 10.37 20.47
CA VAL A 99 0.86 10.26 19.43
C VAL A 99 0.23 10.18 18.03
N LEU A 100 1.01 10.52 17.01
CA LEU A 100 0.62 10.36 15.62
C LEU A 100 0.71 8.89 15.19
N THR A 101 -0.24 8.46 14.35
CA THR A 101 -0.15 7.21 13.59
C THR A 101 0.42 7.48 12.20
N THR A 102 0.72 6.45 11.42
CA THR A 102 1.12 6.61 10.01
C THR A 102 0.11 7.45 9.22
N SER A 103 -1.19 7.28 9.47
CA SER A 103 -2.25 8.02 8.78
C SER A 103 -2.24 9.52 9.10
N SER A 104 -2.06 9.92 10.36
CA SER A 104 -2.00 11.35 10.70
C SER A 104 -0.67 12.01 10.39
N ARG A 105 0.41 11.25 10.20
CA ARG A 105 1.67 11.79 9.67
C ARG A 105 1.52 12.32 8.25
N LEU A 106 0.67 11.68 7.43
CA LEU A 106 0.30 12.19 6.10
C LEU A 106 -0.51 13.49 6.16
N LEU A 107 -0.91 13.96 7.34
CA LEU A 107 -1.66 15.21 7.53
C LEU A 107 -0.76 16.35 8.04
N LEU A 108 0.55 16.13 8.17
CA LEU A 108 1.49 17.15 8.60
C LEU A 108 1.80 18.12 7.47
N LYS A 109 1.80 19.42 7.76
CA LYS A 109 2.10 20.45 6.76
C LYS A 109 3.57 20.45 6.33
N SER A 110 4.45 20.01 7.23
CA SER A 110 5.90 20.02 7.03
C SER A 110 6.46 18.76 6.36
N GLU A 111 5.67 17.67 6.29
CA GLU A 111 6.12 16.41 5.69
C GLU A 111 5.54 16.26 4.27
N ILE A 112 6.28 15.58 3.40
CA ILE A 112 5.88 15.24 2.04
C ILE A 112 6.00 13.72 1.91
N PRO A 113 4.98 13.00 1.40
CA PRO A 113 3.70 13.53 0.92
C PRO A 113 2.79 14.02 2.04
N ASN A 114 2.05 15.09 1.79
CA ASN A 114 0.93 15.54 2.63
C ASN A 114 -0.39 15.34 1.88
N LEU A 115 -1.43 14.88 2.58
CA LEU A 115 -2.80 14.69 2.08
C LEU A 115 -3.80 15.68 2.72
N LEU A 116 -3.30 16.62 3.52
CA LEU A 116 -4.12 17.61 4.21
C LEU A 116 -4.99 18.44 3.23
N PRO A 117 -4.45 19.01 2.14
CA PRO A 117 -5.25 19.74 1.15
C PRO A 117 -6.34 18.86 0.52
N CYS A 118 -6.04 17.60 0.21
CA CYS A 118 -7.00 16.64 -0.33
C CYS A 118 -8.17 16.41 0.64
N VAL A 119 -7.91 16.16 1.92
CA VAL A 119 -8.97 16.00 2.93
C VAL A 119 -9.84 17.25 3.04
N ARG A 120 -9.24 18.45 3.00
CA ARG A 120 -9.99 19.72 3.07
C ARG A 120 -10.92 19.90 1.87
N LEU A 121 -10.45 19.60 0.67
CA LEU A 121 -11.27 19.68 -0.55
C LEU A 121 -12.46 18.72 -0.50
N MET A 122 -12.25 17.47 -0.05
CA MET A 122 -13.30 16.44 -0.03
C MET A 122 -14.46 16.75 0.91
N VAL A 123 -14.28 17.67 1.86
CA VAL A 123 -15.34 18.13 2.77
C VAL A 123 -15.75 19.58 2.51
N ASP A 124 -15.24 20.18 1.43
CA ASP A 124 -15.64 21.53 1.02
C ASP A 124 -17.13 21.51 0.63
N PRO A 125 -17.92 22.51 1.06
CA PRO A 125 -19.34 22.58 0.71
C PRO A 125 -19.63 22.46 -0.79
N VAL A 126 -18.73 22.94 -1.66
CA VAL A 126 -18.87 22.82 -3.11
C VAL A 126 -18.91 21.35 -3.55
N LEU A 127 -18.06 20.49 -2.99
CA LEU A 127 -18.04 19.06 -3.33
C LEU A 127 -19.07 18.25 -2.53
N VAL A 128 -19.47 18.69 -1.34
CA VAL A 128 -20.43 17.97 -0.48
C VAL A 128 -21.89 18.21 -0.90
N THR A 129 -22.24 19.42 -1.32
CA THR A 129 -23.63 19.79 -1.66
C THR A 129 -24.26 18.87 -2.74
N PRO A 130 -23.57 18.51 -3.83
CA PRO A 130 -24.13 17.61 -4.85
C PRO A 130 -24.60 16.26 -4.30
N TRP A 131 -23.95 15.72 -3.27
CA TRP A 131 -24.34 14.45 -2.64
C TRP A 131 -25.72 14.52 -1.97
N GLN A 132 -26.11 15.70 -1.51
CA GLN A 132 -27.41 15.91 -0.86
C GLN A 132 -28.56 15.90 -1.86
N LEU A 133 -28.26 16.12 -3.14
CA LEU A 133 -29.25 16.19 -4.22
C LEU A 133 -29.41 14.87 -4.99
N LEU A 134 -28.61 13.84 -4.68
CA LEU A 134 -28.61 12.57 -5.41
C LEU A 134 -30.01 11.96 -5.56
N GLY A 135 -30.78 11.93 -4.48
CA GLY A 135 -32.14 11.39 -4.50
C GLY A 135 -33.06 12.13 -5.48
N GLU A 136 -33.00 13.46 -5.51
CA GLU A 136 -33.78 14.29 -6.44
C GLU A 136 -33.27 14.16 -7.87
N TRP A 137 -31.95 14.15 -8.05
CA TRP A 137 -31.28 14.02 -9.34
C TRP A 137 -31.66 12.72 -10.08
N PHE A 138 -31.67 11.57 -9.39
CA PHE A 138 -32.10 10.29 -9.99
C PHE A 138 -33.55 10.28 -10.49
N HIS A 139 -34.41 11.19 -10.02
CA HIS A 139 -35.79 11.30 -10.50
C HIS A 139 -35.95 12.27 -11.69
N LYS A 140 -34.91 13.02 -12.04
CA LYS A 140 -34.92 13.91 -13.20
C LYS A 140 -34.48 13.17 -14.46
N ASN A 141 -35.06 13.54 -15.60
CA ASN A 141 -34.65 13.05 -16.92
C ASN A 141 -33.67 14.03 -17.60
N GLU A 142 -32.69 14.54 -16.85
CA GLU A 142 -31.71 15.53 -17.33
C GLU A 142 -30.33 14.85 -17.47
N GLU A 143 -29.54 15.24 -18.47
CA GLU A 143 -28.17 14.72 -18.68
C GLU A 143 -27.12 15.39 -17.79
N ALA A 144 -27.50 16.47 -17.08
CA ALA A 144 -26.63 17.23 -16.20
C ALA A 144 -26.13 16.37 -15.03
N THR A 145 -24.90 16.60 -14.58
CA THR A 145 -24.34 15.90 -13.40
C THR A 145 -25.01 16.39 -12.11
N PRO A 146 -24.91 15.64 -10.99
CA PRO A 146 -25.35 16.15 -9.68
C PRO A 146 -24.65 17.46 -9.30
N PHE A 147 -23.38 17.62 -9.67
CA PHE A 147 -22.64 18.88 -9.48
C PHE A 147 -23.25 20.03 -10.27
N GLU A 148 -23.52 19.83 -11.55
CA GLU A 148 -24.16 20.84 -12.39
C GLU A 148 -25.56 21.18 -11.90
N THR A 149 -26.31 20.19 -11.40
CA THR A 149 -27.62 20.41 -10.79
C THR A 149 -27.52 21.29 -9.53
N ALA A 150 -26.45 21.14 -8.74
CA ALA A 150 -26.25 21.90 -7.51
C ALA A 150 -25.77 23.34 -7.76
N HIS A 151 -24.88 23.53 -8.74
CA HIS A 151 -24.14 24.79 -8.94
C HIS A 151 -24.51 25.52 -10.24
N GLY A 152 -25.34 24.93 -11.09
CA GLY A 152 -25.84 25.50 -12.34
C GLY A 152 -24.83 25.49 -13.50
N MET A 153 -23.66 24.86 -13.33
CA MET A 153 -22.63 24.74 -14.36
C MET A 153 -21.71 23.53 -14.11
N PRO A 154 -21.02 23.01 -15.14
CA PRO A 154 -20.05 21.93 -14.99
C PRO A 154 -18.87 22.29 -14.08
N MET A 155 -18.23 21.28 -13.48
CA MET A 155 -17.11 21.41 -12.54
C MET A 155 -15.97 22.30 -13.04
N TRP A 156 -15.50 22.09 -14.27
CA TRP A 156 -14.36 22.84 -14.80
C TRP A 156 -14.68 24.32 -15.08
N ASP A 157 -15.91 24.61 -15.51
CA ASP A 157 -16.40 25.99 -15.68
C ASP A 157 -16.58 26.67 -14.32
N PHE A 158 -17.02 25.92 -13.31
CA PHE A 158 -17.11 26.41 -11.94
C PHE A 158 -15.74 26.77 -11.38
N CYS A 159 -14.71 25.92 -11.55
CA CYS A 159 -13.34 26.24 -11.15
C CYS A 159 -12.85 27.53 -11.83
N ALA A 160 -13.03 27.65 -13.15
CA ALA A 160 -12.59 28.84 -13.90
C ALA A 160 -13.25 30.14 -13.40
N GLN A 161 -14.49 30.08 -12.90
CA GLN A 161 -15.22 31.25 -12.39
C GLN A 161 -15.01 31.49 -10.89
N ASN A 162 -14.45 30.53 -10.15
CA ASN A 162 -14.30 30.59 -8.69
C ASN A 162 -12.83 30.38 -8.27
N PRO A 163 -11.99 31.45 -8.28
CA PRO A 163 -10.56 31.35 -8.00
C PRO A 163 -10.21 30.74 -6.63
N ILE A 164 -11.06 30.94 -5.62
CA ILE A 164 -10.87 30.37 -4.27
C ILE A 164 -10.98 28.85 -4.32
N PHE A 165 -12.01 28.34 -5.00
CA PHE A 165 -12.23 26.91 -5.13
C PHE A 165 -11.19 26.28 -6.07
N ASP A 166 -10.86 26.94 -7.19
CA ASP A 166 -9.79 26.52 -8.09
C ASP A 166 -8.44 26.39 -7.37
N THR A 167 -8.09 27.36 -6.53
CA THR A 167 -6.86 27.28 -5.70
C THR A 167 -6.90 26.06 -4.78
N ALA A 168 -8.01 25.84 -4.06
CA ALA A 168 -8.16 24.70 -3.17
C ALA A 168 -8.12 23.36 -3.93
N PHE A 169 -8.71 23.30 -5.13
CA PHE A 169 -8.68 22.14 -6.01
C PHE A 169 -7.26 21.83 -6.47
N ASN A 170 -6.55 22.83 -6.98
CA ASN A 170 -5.17 22.70 -7.45
C ASN A 170 -4.21 22.30 -6.31
N GLU A 171 -4.39 22.84 -5.10
CA GLU A 171 -3.62 22.43 -3.92
C GLU A 171 -3.87 20.96 -3.53
N ALA A 172 -5.12 20.50 -3.61
CA ALA A 172 -5.48 19.11 -3.34
C ALA A 172 -4.87 18.14 -4.35
N MET A 173 -4.96 18.45 -5.64
CA MET A 173 -4.36 17.63 -6.71
C MET A 173 -2.83 17.62 -6.63
N ALA A 174 -2.21 18.76 -6.28
CA ALA A 174 -0.78 18.86 -6.03
C ALA A 174 -0.35 17.99 -4.84
N SER A 175 -1.12 18.01 -3.75
CA SER A 175 -0.91 17.22 -2.53
C SER A 175 -0.90 15.72 -2.81
N ASP A 176 -1.91 15.21 -3.51
CA ASP A 176 -1.96 13.79 -3.91
C ASP A 176 -0.78 13.40 -4.84
N SER A 177 -0.44 14.29 -5.78
CA SER A 177 0.64 14.07 -6.74
C SER A 177 2.04 14.00 -6.11
N GLN A 178 2.23 14.43 -4.86
CA GLN A 178 3.51 14.25 -4.15
C GLN A 178 3.88 12.78 -3.96
N MET A 179 2.89 11.87 -3.96
CA MET A 179 3.12 10.43 -3.91
C MET A 179 3.88 9.91 -5.15
N MET A 180 3.90 10.68 -6.24
CA MET A 180 4.63 10.37 -7.47
C MET A 180 6.13 10.20 -7.26
N LYS A 181 6.72 10.77 -6.19
CA LYS A 181 8.13 10.53 -5.85
C LYS A 181 8.44 9.04 -5.67
N LEU A 182 7.51 8.28 -5.11
CA LEU A 182 7.66 6.83 -4.94
C LEU A 182 7.58 6.12 -6.30
N VAL A 183 6.67 6.55 -7.17
CA VAL A 183 6.47 5.98 -8.50
C VAL A 183 7.69 6.20 -9.38
N VAL A 184 8.23 7.41 -9.42
CA VAL A 184 9.43 7.72 -10.23
C VAL A 184 10.64 6.93 -9.74
N LYS A 185 10.76 6.71 -8.42
CA LYS A 185 11.81 5.89 -7.83
C LYS A 185 11.68 4.41 -8.24
N ASP A 186 10.49 3.84 -8.14
CA ASP A 186 10.28 2.40 -8.29
C ASP A 186 9.99 1.96 -9.75
N CYS A 187 9.54 2.89 -10.59
CA CYS A 187 9.20 2.64 -12.00
C CYS A 187 10.05 3.47 -12.96
N ARG A 188 11.32 3.73 -12.62
CA ARG A 188 12.25 4.54 -13.44
C ARG A 188 12.38 4.03 -14.87
N GLU A 189 12.33 2.70 -15.06
CA GLU A 189 12.34 2.02 -16.36
C GLU A 189 11.27 2.53 -17.34
N VAL A 190 10.13 3.01 -16.82
CA VAL A 190 9.03 3.53 -17.64
C VAL A 190 9.45 4.81 -18.38
N PHE A 191 10.37 5.58 -17.80
CA PHE A 191 10.86 6.83 -18.35
C PHE A 191 12.19 6.68 -19.11
N GLU A 192 12.77 5.48 -19.17
CA GLU A 192 14.09 5.28 -19.77
C GLU A 192 14.13 5.62 -21.26
N GLY A 193 15.02 6.55 -21.57
CA GLY A 193 15.33 7.04 -22.91
C GLY A 193 14.19 7.78 -23.62
N LEU A 194 13.27 8.36 -22.84
CA LEU A 194 12.47 9.48 -23.27
C LEU A 194 13.33 10.75 -23.29
N ASN A 195 13.19 11.58 -24.33
CA ASN A 195 13.79 12.92 -24.39
C ASN A 195 12.75 14.01 -24.10
N SER A 196 11.47 13.72 -24.35
CA SER A 196 10.36 14.63 -24.10
C SER A 196 9.16 13.91 -23.50
N LEU A 197 8.45 14.59 -22.59
CA LEU A 197 7.23 14.12 -21.96
C LEU A 197 6.23 15.27 -21.84
N VAL A 198 4.97 15.03 -22.20
CA VAL A 198 3.87 15.97 -21.94
C VAL A 198 2.98 15.41 -20.85
N ASP A 199 2.82 16.17 -19.77
CA ASP A 199 1.90 15.91 -18.66
C ASP A 199 0.59 16.64 -18.94
N VAL A 200 -0.42 15.91 -19.42
CA VAL A 200 -1.73 16.43 -19.84
C VAL A 200 -2.66 16.43 -18.63
N GLY A 201 -3.28 17.58 -18.34
CA GLY A 201 -3.95 17.79 -17.05
C GLY A 201 -2.95 17.82 -15.89
N GLY A 202 -1.70 18.23 -16.14
CA GLY A 202 -0.61 18.16 -15.17
C GLY A 202 -0.69 19.19 -14.03
N GLY A 203 -1.72 20.04 -14.02
CA GLY A 203 -2.00 21.04 -13.01
C GLY A 203 -0.86 22.05 -12.84
N THR A 204 -0.44 22.25 -11.59
CA THR A 204 0.69 23.13 -11.24
C THR A 204 2.07 22.50 -11.51
N GLY A 205 2.11 21.33 -12.17
CA GLY A 205 3.31 20.65 -12.64
C GLY A 205 4.10 19.91 -11.56
N VAL A 206 3.46 19.48 -10.47
CA VAL A 206 4.12 18.74 -9.37
C VAL A 206 4.76 17.44 -9.88
N ILE A 207 4.07 16.73 -10.77
CA ILE A 207 4.56 15.47 -11.34
C ILE A 207 5.75 15.75 -12.27
N ALA A 208 5.61 16.67 -13.21
CA ALA A 208 6.68 17.06 -14.11
C ALA A 208 7.95 17.49 -13.34
N LYS A 209 7.82 18.31 -12.29
CA LYS A 209 8.93 18.69 -11.40
C LYS A 209 9.56 17.48 -10.73
N THR A 210 8.74 16.57 -10.20
CA THR A 210 9.22 15.33 -9.55
C THR A 210 9.97 14.41 -10.52
N ILE A 211 9.52 14.31 -11.76
CA ILE A 211 10.21 13.53 -12.81
C ILE A 211 11.56 14.19 -13.14
N LEU A 212 11.61 15.51 -13.29
CA LEU A 212 12.84 16.26 -13.59
C LEU A 212 13.88 16.18 -12.45
N GLU A 213 13.44 16.11 -11.19
CA GLU A 213 14.34 15.85 -10.05
C GLU A 213 15.10 14.51 -10.20
N ALA A 214 14.45 13.48 -10.78
CA ALA A 214 15.05 12.15 -10.96
C ALA A 214 15.71 11.94 -12.34
N ILE A 215 15.26 12.68 -13.36
CA ILE A 215 15.67 12.55 -14.76
C ILE A 215 15.92 13.97 -15.34
N PRO A 216 17.05 14.62 -14.98
CA PRO A 216 17.25 16.05 -15.26
C PRO A 216 17.36 16.42 -16.74
N HIS A 217 17.65 15.45 -17.62
CA HIS A 217 17.80 15.67 -19.06
C HIS A 217 16.48 15.59 -19.85
N LEU A 218 15.39 15.15 -19.21
CA LEU A 218 14.09 15.05 -19.86
C LEU A 218 13.53 16.46 -20.08
N LYS A 219 12.89 16.70 -21.22
CA LYS A 219 12.10 17.91 -21.45
C LYS A 219 10.64 17.65 -21.10
N CYS A 220 10.12 18.33 -20.08
CA CYS A 220 8.74 18.19 -19.66
C CYS A 220 7.91 19.40 -20.12
N THR A 221 6.73 19.12 -20.65
CA THR A 221 5.69 20.12 -20.93
C THR A 221 4.46 19.80 -20.09
N VAL A 222 3.98 20.76 -19.31
CA VAL A 222 2.69 20.63 -18.61
C VAL A 222 1.62 21.30 -19.48
N LEU A 223 0.63 20.53 -19.91
CA LEU A 223 -0.55 21.03 -20.62
C LEU A 223 -1.72 21.05 -19.64
N ASP A 224 -2.31 22.21 -19.43
CA ASP A 224 -3.55 22.35 -18.64
C ASP A 224 -4.38 23.54 -19.14
N LEU A 225 -5.55 23.77 -18.54
CA LEU A 225 -6.38 24.92 -18.86
C LEU A 225 -5.64 26.24 -18.61
N PRO A 226 -5.88 27.30 -19.40
CA PRO A 226 -5.14 28.55 -19.29
C PRO A 226 -5.11 29.15 -17.89
N HIS A 227 -6.20 29.07 -17.13
CA HIS A 227 -6.28 29.64 -15.78
C HIS A 227 -5.37 28.90 -14.77
N VAL A 228 -5.12 27.60 -14.97
CA VAL A 228 -4.31 26.77 -14.08
C VAL A 228 -2.81 27.09 -14.23
N VAL A 229 -2.36 27.34 -15.47
CA VAL A 229 -0.93 27.48 -15.79
C VAL A 229 -0.45 28.91 -16.02
N ALA A 230 -1.34 29.91 -16.03
CA ALA A 230 -1.07 31.29 -16.43
C ALA A 230 0.20 31.93 -15.80
N ASN A 231 0.54 31.56 -14.57
CA ASN A 231 1.63 32.16 -13.79
C ASN A 231 2.70 31.16 -13.34
N MET A 232 2.81 30.00 -14.01
CA MET A 232 3.76 28.97 -13.59
C MET A 232 5.20 29.30 -14.03
N PRO A 233 6.20 29.13 -13.15
CA PRO A 233 7.59 29.44 -13.46
C PRO A 233 8.15 28.41 -14.46
N GLN A 234 8.57 28.89 -15.62
CA GLN A 234 9.21 28.07 -16.65
C GLN A 234 10.71 27.92 -16.39
N THR A 235 11.28 26.79 -16.81
CA THR A 235 12.72 26.52 -16.86
C THR A 235 13.09 26.00 -18.24
N GLU A 236 14.39 25.80 -18.50
CA GLU A 236 14.86 25.24 -19.78
C GLU A 236 14.24 23.86 -20.09
N ASN A 237 14.02 23.04 -19.06
CA ASN A 237 13.51 21.67 -19.19
C ASN A 237 12.05 21.51 -18.72
N LEU A 238 11.39 22.60 -18.27
CA LEU A 238 9.99 22.60 -17.86
C LEU A 238 9.25 23.80 -18.44
N ILE A 239 8.35 23.54 -19.37
CA ILE A 239 7.46 24.57 -19.92
C ILE A 239 6.00 24.28 -19.57
N TYR A 240 5.19 25.32 -19.56
CA TYR A 240 3.77 25.25 -19.28
C TYR A 240 2.98 25.80 -20.46
N VAL A 241 1.98 25.05 -20.91
CA VAL A 241 1.14 25.36 -22.07
C VAL A 241 -0.31 25.41 -21.62
N GLY A 242 -0.92 26.59 -21.72
CA GLY A 242 -2.36 26.76 -21.51
C GLY A 242 -3.12 26.34 -22.76
N GLY A 243 -4.03 25.37 -22.66
CA GLY A 243 -4.75 24.85 -23.80
C GLY A 243 -5.89 23.90 -23.45
N ASN A 244 -6.46 23.29 -24.49
CA ASN A 244 -7.53 22.30 -24.37
C ASN A 244 -7.06 20.99 -25.00
N MET A 245 -6.94 19.93 -24.19
CA MET A 245 -6.49 18.61 -24.63
C MET A 245 -7.38 17.94 -25.68
N PHE A 246 -8.66 18.32 -25.78
CA PHE A 246 -9.55 17.85 -26.85
C PHE A 246 -9.20 18.45 -28.22
N GLN A 247 -8.54 19.61 -28.22
CA GLN A 247 -8.15 20.33 -29.42
C GLN A 247 -6.73 19.96 -29.87
N CYS A 248 -5.74 20.16 -29.00
CA CYS A 248 -4.33 19.96 -29.33
C CYS A 248 -3.53 19.54 -28.10
N ILE A 249 -2.68 18.53 -28.28
CA ILE A 249 -1.68 18.10 -27.29
C ILE A 249 -0.30 18.31 -27.93
N PRO A 250 0.66 19.00 -27.27
CA PRO A 250 2.00 19.20 -27.81
C PRO A 250 2.72 17.88 -28.10
N HIS A 251 3.60 17.88 -29.10
CA HIS A 251 4.35 16.68 -29.48
C HIS A 251 5.38 16.26 -28.43
N ALA A 252 5.49 14.96 -28.17
CA ALA A 252 6.49 14.39 -27.27
C ALA A 252 6.73 12.88 -27.50
N ASP A 253 7.81 12.34 -26.92
CA ASP A 253 8.10 10.90 -26.94
C ASP A 253 7.12 10.11 -26.04
N ALA A 254 6.55 10.75 -25.00
CA ALA A 254 5.52 10.17 -24.17
C ALA A 254 4.50 11.19 -23.67
N ILE A 255 3.26 10.74 -23.47
CA ILE A 255 2.17 11.51 -22.89
C ILE A 255 1.79 10.90 -21.54
N LEU A 256 1.66 11.70 -20.50
CA LEU A 256 1.24 11.30 -19.15
C LEU A 256 -0.14 11.87 -18.84
N LEU A 257 -1.01 11.04 -18.27
CA LEU A 257 -2.35 11.38 -17.81
C LEU A 257 -2.53 10.80 -16.40
N LYS A 258 -2.53 11.64 -15.36
CA LYS A 258 -2.82 11.22 -13.97
C LYS A 258 -4.11 11.86 -13.50
N HIS A 259 -5.09 11.08 -13.06
CA HIS A 259 -6.39 11.60 -12.62
C HIS A 259 -7.01 12.54 -13.66
N VAL A 260 -7.04 12.05 -14.90
CA VAL A 260 -7.67 12.76 -16.02
C VAL A 260 -8.74 11.88 -16.62
N MET A 261 -8.38 10.66 -17.01
CA MET A 261 -9.27 9.78 -17.75
C MET A 261 -10.49 9.36 -16.92
N HIS A 262 -10.39 9.35 -15.59
CA HIS A 262 -11.53 9.06 -14.72
C HIS A 262 -12.60 10.17 -14.67
N ASP A 263 -12.34 11.37 -15.19
CA ASP A 263 -13.26 12.51 -15.19
C ASP A 263 -14.21 12.54 -16.39
N TRP A 264 -13.92 11.74 -17.41
CA TRP A 264 -14.58 11.83 -18.72
C TRP A 264 -15.38 10.59 -19.04
N SER A 265 -16.42 10.77 -19.85
CA SER A 265 -17.18 9.67 -20.44
C SER A 265 -16.28 8.80 -21.33
N ASP A 266 -16.73 7.60 -21.67
CA ASP A 266 -15.95 6.69 -22.51
C ASP A 266 -15.68 7.29 -23.91
N GLU A 267 -16.65 8.00 -24.47
CA GLU A 267 -16.53 8.67 -25.77
C GLU A 267 -15.45 9.76 -25.74
N ASP A 268 -15.42 10.54 -24.66
CA ASP A 268 -14.44 11.61 -24.48
C ASP A 268 -13.05 11.07 -24.14
N CYS A 269 -12.96 9.99 -23.35
CA CYS A 269 -11.72 9.24 -23.15
C CYS A 269 -11.13 8.77 -24.49
N VAL A 270 -11.93 8.21 -25.40
CA VAL A 270 -11.46 7.79 -26.72
C VAL A 270 -10.96 8.98 -27.54
N LYS A 271 -11.61 10.15 -27.48
CA LYS A 271 -11.13 11.37 -28.15
C LYS A 271 -9.78 11.82 -27.59
N ILE A 272 -9.64 11.87 -26.27
CA ILE A 272 -8.39 12.24 -25.59
C ILE A 272 -7.27 11.29 -26.00
N LEU A 273 -7.51 9.97 -25.93
CA LEU A 273 -6.52 8.96 -26.31
C LEU A 273 -6.09 9.07 -27.78
N LYS A 274 -7.02 9.39 -28.69
CA LYS A 274 -6.69 9.67 -30.10
C LYS A 274 -5.79 10.88 -30.25
N ARG A 275 -6.04 11.97 -29.51
CA ARG A 275 -5.16 13.15 -29.47
C ARG A 275 -3.79 12.83 -28.90
N CYS A 276 -3.72 12.03 -27.84
CA CYS A 276 -2.44 11.57 -27.28
C CYS A 276 -1.64 10.77 -28.31
N ARG A 277 -2.31 9.90 -29.09
CA ARG A 277 -1.66 9.12 -30.15
C ARG A 277 -1.14 10.01 -31.28
N GLU A 278 -1.91 11.02 -31.69
CA GLU A 278 -1.49 12.00 -32.70
C GLU A 278 -0.29 12.85 -32.24
N ALA A 279 -0.18 13.10 -30.92
CA ALA A 279 0.89 13.89 -30.33
C ALA A 279 2.22 13.11 -30.19
N ILE A 280 2.20 11.78 -30.23
CA ILE A 280 3.42 10.98 -30.15
C ILE A 280 4.21 11.11 -31.47
N GLU A 281 5.45 11.58 -31.40
CA GLU A 281 6.33 11.67 -32.58
C GLU A 281 6.73 10.27 -33.06
N ASP A 282 6.37 9.89 -34.29
CA ASP A 282 6.95 8.73 -34.96
C ASP A 282 8.39 9.06 -35.38
N LYS A 283 9.38 8.54 -34.64
CA LYS A 283 10.79 8.60 -35.04
C LYS A 283 11.18 7.34 -35.80
N ASP A 284 12.05 7.52 -36.80
CA ASP A 284 12.55 6.47 -37.69
C ASP A 284 12.93 5.17 -36.96
N GLU A 285 12.41 4.07 -37.50
CA GLU A 285 12.74 2.66 -37.28
C GLU A 285 13.39 2.28 -35.93
N GLY A 286 12.59 2.23 -34.86
CA GLY A 286 12.91 1.37 -33.71
C GLY A 286 12.30 1.75 -32.36
N ARG A 287 11.90 3.02 -32.17
CA ARG A 287 11.42 3.50 -30.86
C ARG A 287 9.99 4.01 -30.94
N LYS A 288 9.06 3.25 -30.37
CA LYS A 288 7.64 3.64 -30.28
C LYS A 288 7.44 4.53 -29.05
N GLY A 289 6.78 5.67 -29.22
CA GLY A 289 6.32 6.46 -28.08
C GLY A 289 5.20 5.76 -27.30
N LYS A 290 4.80 6.34 -26.16
CA LYS A 290 3.86 5.70 -25.23
C LYS A 290 2.97 6.71 -24.51
N VAL A 291 1.77 6.25 -24.15
CA VAL A 291 0.87 6.96 -23.24
C VAL A 291 0.93 6.27 -21.87
N LEU A 292 1.16 7.05 -20.83
CA LEU A 292 1.23 6.63 -19.44
C LEU A 292 -0.04 7.12 -18.74
N ILE A 293 -0.79 6.20 -18.14
CA ILE A 293 -2.04 6.53 -17.44
C ILE A 293 -1.91 6.08 -15.99
N ILE A 294 -2.19 7.00 -15.07
CA ILE A 294 -2.23 6.77 -13.63
C ILE A 294 -3.65 7.04 -13.15
N ASP A 295 -4.45 5.98 -13.09
CA ASP A 295 -5.83 5.99 -12.60
C ASP A 295 -6.19 4.68 -11.90
N MET A 296 -7.32 4.65 -11.20
CA MET A 296 -7.76 3.46 -10.50
C MET A 296 -8.31 2.41 -11.48
N VAL A 297 -8.01 1.14 -11.18
CA VAL A 297 -8.55 -0.02 -11.91
C VAL A 297 -9.45 -0.82 -10.97
N LEU A 298 -10.72 -1.01 -11.34
CA LEU A 298 -11.70 -1.79 -10.58
C LEU A 298 -11.60 -3.30 -10.86
N GLY A 299 -12.07 -4.10 -9.91
CA GLY A 299 -12.35 -5.53 -10.13
C GLY A 299 -11.12 -6.41 -10.33
N ARG A 300 -9.94 -6.01 -9.83
CA ARG A 300 -8.78 -6.90 -9.76
C ARG A 300 -8.89 -7.81 -8.53
N ASP A 301 -8.88 -9.11 -8.78
CA ASP A 301 -8.86 -10.13 -7.75
C ASP A 301 -7.60 -9.94 -6.87
N GLU A 302 -7.76 -9.90 -5.54
CA GLU A 302 -6.71 -9.65 -4.51
C GLU A 302 -6.53 -8.19 -4.04
N GLU A 303 -7.61 -7.43 -3.88
CA GLU A 303 -7.58 -6.13 -3.19
C GLU A 303 -8.17 -6.20 -1.78
N GLU A 304 -7.58 -5.46 -0.84
CA GLU A 304 -8.13 -5.33 0.51
C GLU A 304 -9.51 -4.67 0.46
N ALA A 305 -10.42 -5.13 1.33
CA ALA A 305 -11.78 -4.61 1.40
C ALA A 305 -11.84 -3.07 1.50
N ASN A 306 -10.95 -2.45 2.28
CA ASN A 306 -10.89 -0.99 2.43
C ASN A 306 -10.47 -0.28 1.13
N MET A 307 -9.52 -0.83 0.37
CA MET A 307 -9.09 -0.23 -0.89
C MET A 307 -10.17 -0.37 -1.96
N THR A 308 -10.86 -1.51 -1.99
CA THR A 308 -12.04 -1.71 -2.84
C THR A 308 -13.13 -0.70 -2.51
N GLU A 309 -13.44 -0.49 -1.22
CA GLU A 309 -14.42 0.50 -0.78
C GLU A 309 -14.03 1.92 -1.22
N VAL A 310 -12.77 2.32 -1.06
CA VAL A 310 -12.27 3.62 -1.52
C VAL A 310 -12.44 3.78 -3.04
N LYS A 311 -12.06 2.78 -3.84
CA LYS A 311 -12.21 2.85 -5.30
C LYS A 311 -13.68 2.98 -5.73
N LEU A 312 -14.59 2.29 -5.05
CA LEU A 312 -16.03 2.39 -5.32
C LEU A 312 -16.58 3.76 -4.89
N ILE A 313 -16.09 4.34 -3.78
CA ILE A 313 -16.43 5.72 -3.40
C ILE A 313 -15.93 6.70 -4.47
N PHE A 314 -14.72 6.51 -5.01
CA PHE A 314 -14.21 7.32 -6.11
C PHE A 314 -15.02 7.15 -7.40
N ASP A 315 -15.58 5.97 -7.66
CA ASP A 315 -16.46 5.75 -8.80
C ASP A 315 -17.74 6.57 -8.70
N VAL A 316 -18.41 6.51 -7.54
CA VAL A 316 -19.58 7.34 -7.25
C VAL A 316 -19.22 8.83 -7.20
N LEU A 317 -18.04 9.19 -6.69
CA LEU A 317 -17.56 10.57 -6.71
C LEU A 317 -17.48 11.10 -8.14
N MET A 318 -16.91 10.34 -9.08
CA MET A 318 -16.86 10.74 -10.49
C MET A 318 -18.25 10.90 -11.09
N MET A 319 -19.19 9.99 -10.79
CA MET A 319 -20.60 10.16 -11.19
C MET A 319 -21.22 11.45 -10.63
N VAL A 320 -20.83 11.87 -9.42
CA VAL A 320 -21.36 13.08 -8.76
C VAL A 320 -20.77 14.35 -9.34
N VAL A 321 -19.45 14.40 -9.53
CA VAL A 321 -18.72 15.64 -9.83
C VAL A 321 -18.43 15.86 -11.32
N THR A 322 -18.34 14.79 -12.10
CA THR A 322 -17.96 14.83 -13.51
C THR A 322 -18.86 13.90 -14.34
N THR A 323 -18.54 13.73 -15.61
CA THR A 323 -19.19 12.74 -16.49
C THR A 323 -18.49 11.37 -16.44
N GLY A 324 -17.50 11.25 -15.55
CA GLY A 324 -16.53 10.18 -15.53
C GLY A 324 -16.96 8.96 -14.70
N ARG A 325 -15.98 8.05 -14.49
CA ARG A 325 -16.11 6.82 -13.71
C ARG A 325 -14.74 6.18 -13.45
N GLN A 326 -14.65 5.34 -12.42
CA GLN A 326 -13.56 4.36 -12.33
C GLN A 326 -13.87 3.16 -13.22
N ARG A 327 -12.85 2.56 -13.82
CA ARG A 327 -13.01 1.52 -14.85
C ARG A 327 -12.36 0.21 -14.45
N THR A 328 -13.00 -0.88 -14.80
CA THR A 328 -12.41 -2.22 -14.76
C THR A 328 -11.35 -2.38 -15.85
N GLU A 329 -10.50 -3.40 -15.73
CA GLU A 329 -9.48 -3.70 -16.76
C GLU A 329 -10.10 -3.92 -18.16
N LYS A 330 -11.28 -4.56 -18.23
CA LYS A 330 -11.99 -4.78 -19.50
C LYS A 330 -12.49 -3.49 -20.14
N GLU A 331 -12.97 -2.55 -19.33
CA GLU A 331 -13.41 -1.24 -19.82
C GLU A 331 -12.21 -0.41 -20.30
N TRP A 332 -11.09 -0.46 -19.58
CA TRP A 332 -9.82 0.13 -20.04
C TRP A 332 -9.35 -0.46 -21.38
N GLU A 333 -9.34 -1.79 -21.51
CA GLU A 333 -8.98 -2.48 -22.76
C GLU A 333 -9.86 -2.03 -23.94
N LYS A 334 -11.17 -1.88 -23.72
CA LYS A 334 -12.11 -1.37 -24.72
C LYS A 334 -11.73 0.04 -25.17
N LEU A 335 -11.47 0.96 -24.24
CA LEU A 335 -11.06 2.33 -24.57
C LEU A 335 -9.77 2.37 -25.39
N PHE A 336 -8.76 1.60 -24.99
CA PHE A 336 -7.48 1.53 -25.71
C PHE A 336 -7.66 1.00 -27.13
N THR A 337 -8.48 -0.05 -27.28
CA THR A 337 -8.78 -0.66 -28.58
C THR A 337 -9.52 0.32 -29.50
N GLU A 338 -10.55 1.00 -29.00
CA GLU A 338 -11.33 1.99 -29.77
C GLU A 338 -10.53 3.25 -30.14
N ALA A 339 -9.56 3.62 -29.31
CA ALA A 339 -8.58 4.67 -29.62
C ALA A 339 -7.47 4.19 -30.57
N GLY A 340 -7.41 2.89 -30.89
CA GLY A 340 -6.48 2.26 -31.82
C GLY A 340 -5.07 2.09 -31.26
N PHE A 341 -4.95 1.74 -29.98
CA PHE A 341 -3.72 1.23 -29.37
C PHE A 341 -3.67 -0.30 -29.54
N MET A 342 -2.48 -0.83 -29.81
CA MET A 342 -2.29 -2.25 -30.14
C MET A 342 -1.98 -3.13 -28.91
N SER A 343 -1.53 -2.53 -27.81
CA SER A 343 -1.12 -3.23 -26.60
C SER A 343 -1.14 -2.29 -25.41
N TYR A 344 -1.43 -2.82 -24.23
CA TYR A 344 -1.32 -2.11 -22.97
C TYR A 344 -0.65 -3.00 -21.91
N LYS A 345 -0.09 -2.38 -20.87
CA LYS A 345 0.47 -3.07 -19.70
C LYS A 345 -0.04 -2.37 -18.46
N ILE A 346 -0.76 -3.07 -17.60
CA ILE A 346 -1.16 -2.55 -16.28
C ILE A 346 -0.13 -3.02 -15.26
N THR A 347 0.73 -2.08 -14.86
CA THR A 347 1.59 -2.26 -13.70
C THR A 347 0.84 -1.67 -12.51
N PRO A 348 0.38 -2.48 -11.55
CA PRO A 348 -0.10 -1.88 -10.32
C PRO A 348 1.07 -1.13 -9.69
N LEU A 349 0.83 0.07 -9.16
CA LEU A 349 1.81 0.88 -8.42
C LEU A 349 2.17 0.26 -7.05
N LEU A 350 2.07 -1.08 -6.97
CA LEU A 350 2.18 -2.02 -5.86
C LEU A 350 3.56 -2.70 -5.80
N GLY A 351 4.59 -2.21 -6.48
CA GLY A 351 5.98 -2.52 -6.07
C GLY A 351 6.23 -2.22 -4.58
N LEU A 352 5.41 -1.33 -4.02
CA LEU A 352 5.28 -1.03 -2.60
C LEU A 352 4.54 -2.08 -1.76
N ARG A 353 3.75 -3.02 -2.30
CA ARG A 353 2.94 -3.97 -1.49
C ARG A 353 3.79 -4.91 -0.64
N TYR A 354 4.92 -5.38 -1.18
CA TYR A 354 5.89 -6.21 -0.45
C TYR A 354 6.53 -5.46 0.74
N LEU A 355 6.68 -4.13 0.63
CA LEU A 355 7.33 -3.28 1.63
C LEU A 355 6.34 -2.59 2.58
N THR A 356 5.07 -2.44 2.19
CA THR A 356 4.07 -1.62 2.91
C THR A 356 2.90 -2.42 3.48
N ILE A 357 2.58 -3.61 2.94
CA ILE A 357 1.42 -4.43 3.35
C ILE A 357 1.83 -5.90 3.48
N PRO A 358 2.70 -6.25 4.46
CA PRO A 358 3.21 -7.61 4.59
C PRO A 358 2.10 -8.67 4.77
N HIS A 359 0.97 -8.34 5.37
CA HIS A 359 -0.04 -9.30 5.83
C HIS A 359 -0.85 -10.05 4.78
N THR A 360 -0.84 -9.62 3.53
CA THR A 360 -1.45 -10.37 2.41
C THR A 360 -0.53 -11.46 1.85
N THR A 361 0.72 -11.50 2.31
CA THR A 361 1.66 -12.58 2.01
C THR A 361 1.72 -13.56 3.17
N ILE A 362 2.01 -14.84 2.91
CA ILE A 362 2.23 -15.82 3.99
C ILE A 362 3.41 -15.36 4.87
N MET A 363 4.47 -14.81 4.28
CA MET A 363 5.62 -14.30 5.03
C MET A 363 5.24 -13.18 6.00
N GLY A 364 4.43 -12.21 5.57
CA GLY A 364 4.04 -11.13 6.46
C GLY A 364 2.92 -11.47 7.43
N PHE A 365 2.04 -12.43 7.09
CA PHE A 365 1.13 -13.05 8.06
C PHE A 365 1.92 -13.74 9.18
N GLU A 366 2.90 -14.58 8.82
CA GLU A 366 3.78 -15.23 9.80
C GLU A 366 4.60 -14.22 10.60
N ASN A 367 5.08 -13.14 9.97
CA ASN A 367 5.83 -12.09 10.68
C ASN A 367 4.93 -11.35 11.68
N ASN A 368 3.65 -11.14 11.37
CA ASN A 368 2.68 -10.59 12.32
C ASN A 368 2.47 -11.52 13.53
N ASP A 369 2.34 -12.82 13.28
CA ASP A 369 2.22 -13.83 14.35
C ASP A 369 3.49 -13.93 15.19
N LYS A 370 4.67 -13.88 14.56
CA LYS A 370 5.98 -13.85 15.25
C LYS A 370 6.12 -12.60 16.13
N ARG A 371 5.70 -11.42 15.66
CA ARG A 371 5.68 -10.18 16.48
C ARG A 371 4.79 -10.35 17.71
N ALA A 372 3.54 -10.76 17.50
CA ALA A 372 2.59 -10.96 18.60
C ALA A 372 3.07 -12.05 19.60
N TRP A 373 3.77 -13.08 19.10
CA TRP A 373 4.39 -14.11 19.91
C TRP A 373 5.54 -13.55 20.76
N VAL A 374 6.49 -12.82 20.16
CA VAL A 374 7.62 -12.20 20.87
C VAL A 374 7.13 -11.20 21.92
N GLU A 375 6.20 -10.31 21.57
CA GLU A 375 5.61 -9.36 22.52
C GLU A 375 5.06 -10.05 23.78
N ARG A 376 4.35 -11.18 23.60
CA ARG A 376 3.76 -11.92 24.73
C ARG A 376 4.80 -12.66 25.57
N ILE A 377 5.87 -13.15 24.95
CA ILE A 377 6.93 -13.87 25.67
C ILE A 377 7.78 -12.91 26.47
N MET A 378 8.13 -11.76 25.90
CA MET A 378 8.89 -10.72 26.62
C MET A 378 8.08 -10.10 27.78
N GLN A 379 6.75 -10.18 27.75
CA GLN A 379 5.86 -9.75 28.83
C GLN A 379 5.53 -10.87 29.84
N ALA A 380 5.95 -12.11 29.59
CA ALA A 380 5.62 -13.24 30.45
C ALA A 380 6.59 -13.34 31.63
N SER A 381 6.05 -13.36 32.86
CA SER A 381 6.83 -13.56 34.09
C SER A 381 6.95 -15.04 34.50
N ASP A 382 6.30 -15.96 33.77
CA ASP A 382 6.32 -17.40 34.07
C ASP A 382 7.54 -18.07 33.40
N PRO A 383 8.47 -18.65 34.18
CA PRO A 383 9.65 -19.35 33.64
C PRO A 383 9.28 -20.45 32.63
N LYS A 384 8.14 -21.11 32.78
CA LYS A 384 7.70 -22.18 31.85
C LYS A 384 7.39 -21.66 30.45
N ILE A 385 6.89 -20.42 30.34
CA ILE A 385 6.60 -19.79 29.04
C ILE A 385 7.91 -19.45 28.32
N ILE A 386 8.91 -18.99 29.08
CA ILE A 386 10.26 -18.71 28.57
C ILE A 386 10.92 -20.01 28.09
N ASP A 387 10.86 -21.09 28.88
CA ASP A 387 11.37 -22.40 28.46
C ASP A 387 10.70 -22.91 27.18
N THR A 388 9.39 -22.69 27.05
CA THR A 388 8.65 -23.01 25.82
C THR A 388 9.15 -22.19 24.64
N ALA A 389 9.46 -20.90 24.84
CA ALA A 389 10.05 -20.03 23.83
C ALA A 389 11.38 -20.57 23.30
N LEU A 390 12.26 -20.94 24.23
CA LEU A 390 13.60 -21.45 23.92
C LEU A 390 13.53 -22.78 23.20
N ASN A 391 12.56 -23.63 23.54
CA ASN A 391 12.31 -24.88 22.82
C ASN A 391 11.83 -24.63 21.38
N VAL A 392 10.97 -23.64 21.14
CA VAL A 392 10.52 -23.27 19.79
C VAL A 392 11.70 -22.74 18.95
N LEU A 393 12.50 -21.83 19.50
CA LEU A 393 13.68 -21.29 18.81
C LEU A 393 14.74 -22.38 18.59
N GLY A 394 14.97 -23.24 19.58
CA GLY A 394 15.87 -24.39 19.49
C GLY A 394 15.44 -25.40 18.42
N SER A 395 14.14 -25.67 18.30
CA SER A 395 13.59 -26.53 17.24
C SER A 395 13.82 -25.93 15.86
N ASN A 396 13.54 -24.63 15.69
CA ASN A 396 13.78 -23.93 14.42
C ASN A 396 15.27 -23.88 14.07
N ASN A 397 16.14 -23.64 15.05
CA ASN A 397 17.59 -23.65 14.86
C ASN A 397 18.12 -25.03 14.45
N SER A 398 17.58 -26.11 15.05
CA SER A 398 17.94 -27.49 14.71
C SER A 398 17.54 -27.80 13.27
N ALA A 399 16.35 -27.38 12.86
CA ALA A 399 15.89 -27.52 11.48
C ALA A 399 16.78 -26.73 10.50
N ALA A 400 17.19 -25.50 10.85
CA ALA A 400 18.09 -24.66 10.03
C ALA A 400 19.46 -25.31 9.86
N THR A 401 20.03 -25.83 10.94
CA THR A 401 21.33 -26.51 10.92
C THR A 401 21.28 -27.81 10.10
N PHE A 402 20.18 -28.57 10.21
CA PHE A 402 19.96 -29.76 9.40
C PHE A 402 19.89 -29.42 7.90
N LEU A 403 19.06 -28.46 7.49
CA LEU A 403 18.96 -28.06 6.08
C LEU A 403 20.23 -27.40 5.54
N ALA A 404 20.98 -26.67 6.36
CA ALA A 404 22.30 -26.18 6.00
C ALA A 404 23.25 -27.36 5.69
N THR A 405 23.29 -28.36 6.56
CA THR A 405 24.13 -29.56 6.37
C THR A 405 23.73 -30.32 5.11
N VAL A 406 22.42 -30.52 4.88
CA VAL A 406 21.90 -31.14 3.65
C VAL A 406 22.34 -30.35 2.41
N SER A 407 22.22 -29.02 2.43
CA SER A 407 22.61 -28.15 1.31
C SER A 407 24.11 -28.23 1.02
N LEU A 408 24.94 -28.30 2.06
CA LEU A 408 26.39 -28.47 1.94
C LEU A 408 26.76 -29.87 1.44
N SER A 409 26.10 -30.93 1.92
CA SER A 409 26.30 -32.30 1.46
C SER A 409 25.91 -32.45 -0.01
N LEU A 410 24.79 -31.86 -0.44
CA LEU A 410 24.38 -31.86 -1.84
C LEU A 410 25.38 -31.08 -2.72
N SER A 411 25.89 -29.95 -2.24
CA SER A 411 26.95 -29.19 -2.93
C SER A 411 28.22 -30.04 -3.13
N SER A 412 28.64 -30.75 -2.08
CA SER A 412 29.80 -31.66 -2.14
C SER A 412 29.56 -32.85 -3.06
N LEU A 413 28.36 -33.42 -3.06
CA LEU A 413 27.98 -34.53 -3.93
C LEU A 413 28.03 -34.11 -5.40
N ILE A 414 27.59 -32.88 -5.71
CA ILE A 414 27.70 -32.32 -7.07
C ILE A 414 29.16 -32.13 -7.47
N GLY A 415 30.02 -31.65 -6.57
CA GLY A 415 31.45 -31.54 -6.83
C GLY A 415 32.09 -32.90 -7.16
N ALA A 416 31.74 -33.95 -6.41
CA ALA A 416 32.16 -35.31 -6.69
C ALA A 416 31.56 -35.87 -8.00
N TRP A 417 30.32 -35.50 -8.31
CA TRP A 417 29.61 -35.87 -9.54
C TRP A 417 30.26 -35.27 -10.78
N MET A 418 30.69 -34.00 -10.72
CA MET A 418 31.44 -33.33 -11.79
C MET A 418 32.80 -33.98 -12.04
N ALA A 419 33.45 -34.48 -10.99
CA ALA A 419 34.75 -35.16 -11.13
C ALA A 419 34.64 -36.52 -11.84
N ASN A 420 33.44 -37.10 -11.96
CA ASN A 420 33.22 -38.44 -12.50
C ASN A 420 32.46 -38.37 -13.84
N ASN A 421 33.20 -38.39 -14.95
CA ASN A 421 32.73 -38.08 -16.32
C ASN A 421 31.76 -39.09 -16.99
N THR A 422 31.18 -40.05 -16.27
CA THR A 422 30.69 -41.30 -16.90
C THR A 422 29.17 -41.52 -16.91
N LEU A 423 28.36 -40.63 -16.35
CA LEU A 423 26.95 -40.96 -16.03
C LEU A 423 25.86 -40.46 -17.00
N PHE A 424 26.15 -39.54 -17.93
CA PHE A 424 25.11 -38.94 -18.81
C PHE A 424 25.28 -39.23 -20.30
N THR A 425 25.97 -40.31 -20.66
CA THR A 425 26.02 -40.84 -22.04
C THR A 425 24.79 -41.69 -22.37
N SER A 426 23.61 -41.36 -21.83
CA SER A 426 22.37 -42.07 -22.19
C SER A 426 21.69 -41.40 -23.39
N VAL A 427 21.27 -42.21 -24.36
CA VAL A 427 20.59 -41.81 -25.60
C VAL A 427 19.22 -41.15 -25.34
N LEU A 428 18.78 -41.07 -24.08
CA LEU A 428 17.46 -40.59 -23.67
C LEU A 428 17.41 -39.07 -23.36
N ILE A 429 18.56 -38.37 -23.34
CA ILE A 429 18.62 -36.96 -22.92
C ILE A 429 18.45 -36.05 -24.14
N TYR A 430 17.29 -35.43 -24.25
CA TYR A 430 16.98 -34.42 -25.28
C TYR A 430 17.55 -33.06 -24.87
N GLY A 431 18.42 -32.43 -25.69
CA GLY A 431 18.95 -31.08 -25.48
C GLY A 431 20.44 -30.91 -25.78
N ASP A 432 20.97 -29.69 -25.59
CA ASP A 432 22.40 -29.39 -25.77
C ASP A 432 23.23 -30.03 -24.63
N THR A 433 24.12 -30.94 -25.00
CA THR A 433 25.01 -31.71 -24.09
C THR A 433 26.47 -31.27 -24.19
N ARG A 434 26.75 -30.14 -24.86
CA ARG A 434 28.10 -29.58 -24.96
C ARG A 434 28.73 -29.40 -23.56
N PRO A 435 30.04 -29.65 -23.40
CA PRO A 435 30.73 -29.52 -22.11
C PRO A 435 30.54 -28.15 -21.43
N GLU A 436 30.46 -27.09 -22.22
CA GLU A 436 30.21 -25.72 -21.75
C GLU A 436 28.81 -25.61 -21.13
N THR A 437 27.80 -26.12 -21.82
CA THR A 437 26.41 -26.12 -21.33
C THR A 437 26.27 -26.97 -20.08
N MET A 438 26.91 -28.14 -20.03
CA MET A 438 26.92 -28.99 -18.82
C MET A 438 27.59 -28.30 -17.64
N SER A 439 28.70 -27.59 -17.87
CA SER A 439 29.37 -26.79 -16.83
C SER A 439 28.46 -25.70 -16.28
N ILE A 440 27.69 -25.02 -17.13
CA ILE A 440 26.70 -24.01 -16.71
C ILE A 440 25.60 -24.64 -15.83
N LYS A 441 25.08 -25.82 -16.20
CA LYS A 441 24.07 -26.53 -15.39
C LYS A 441 24.59 -26.83 -13.99
N PHE A 442 25.81 -27.35 -13.88
CA PHE A 442 26.43 -27.66 -12.60
C PHE A 442 26.71 -26.43 -11.76
N ILE A 443 27.29 -25.37 -12.34
CA ILE A 443 27.57 -24.12 -11.63
C ILE A 443 26.28 -23.48 -11.12
N THR A 444 25.24 -23.43 -11.96
CA THR A 444 23.95 -22.85 -11.58
C THR A 444 23.31 -23.62 -10.44
N LEU A 445 23.30 -24.96 -10.52
CA LEU A 445 22.77 -25.82 -9.45
C LEU A 445 23.56 -25.65 -8.14
N LEU A 446 24.89 -25.58 -8.23
CA LEU A 446 25.78 -25.35 -7.08
C LEU A 446 25.51 -23.99 -6.41
N ILE A 447 25.30 -22.94 -7.19
CA ILE A 447 24.98 -21.59 -6.68
C ILE A 447 23.70 -21.64 -5.81
N PHE A 448 22.65 -22.32 -6.26
CA PHE A 448 21.41 -22.42 -5.48
C PHE A 448 21.61 -23.18 -4.16
N PHE A 449 22.38 -24.26 -4.15
CA PHE A 449 22.67 -24.99 -2.90
C PHE A 449 23.58 -24.21 -1.95
N LEU A 450 24.59 -23.50 -2.46
CA LEU A 450 25.44 -22.62 -1.65
C LEU A 450 24.64 -21.42 -1.09
N MET A 451 23.73 -20.86 -1.87
CA MET A 451 22.82 -19.82 -1.41
C MET A 451 21.89 -20.33 -0.31
N ALA A 452 21.29 -21.52 -0.50
CA ALA A 452 20.48 -22.18 0.53
C ALA A 452 21.28 -22.41 1.82
N PHE A 453 22.50 -22.95 1.71
CA PHE A 453 23.41 -23.14 2.84
C PHE A 453 23.67 -21.82 3.59
N ALA A 454 24.08 -20.77 2.88
CA ALA A 454 24.35 -19.47 3.49
C ALA A 454 23.11 -18.90 4.20
N CYS A 455 21.94 -19.01 3.58
CA CYS A 455 20.68 -18.55 4.18
C CYS A 455 20.34 -19.32 5.46
N PHE A 456 20.44 -20.64 5.46
CA PHE A 456 20.17 -21.44 6.66
C PHE A 456 21.19 -21.20 7.79
N VAL A 457 22.46 -20.93 7.47
CA VAL A 457 23.46 -20.51 8.46
C VAL A 457 23.10 -19.15 9.06
N GLN A 458 22.67 -18.17 8.26
CA GLN A 458 22.21 -16.88 8.79
C GLN A 458 20.93 -17.01 9.61
N SER A 459 20.00 -17.88 9.21
CA SER A 459 18.79 -18.19 9.97
C SER A 459 19.13 -18.74 11.36
N SER A 460 20.02 -19.74 11.42
CA SER A 460 20.54 -20.32 12.67
C SER A 460 21.18 -19.25 13.57
N ARG A 461 22.06 -18.41 13.01
CA ARG A 461 22.68 -17.29 13.73
C ARG A 461 21.64 -16.36 14.37
N CYS A 462 20.58 -16.02 13.63
CA CYS A 462 19.53 -15.11 14.13
C CYS A 462 18.72 -15.75 15.26
N PHE A 463 18.35 -17.03 15.17
CA PHE A 463 17.64 -17.73 16.24
C PHE A 463 18.51 -17.90 17.50
N ILE A 464 19.81 -18.20 17.34
CA ILE A 464 20.76 -18.23 18.46
C ILE A 464 20.86 -16.85 19.12
N HIS A 465 20.90 -15.77 18.32
CA HIS A 465 20.91 -14.42 18.84
C HIS A 465 19.63 -14.08 19.63
N ALA A 466 18.46 -14.49 19.13
CA ALA A 466 17.20 -14.35 19.86
C ALA A 466 17.21 -15.09 21.21
N ASN A 467 17.80 -16.29 21.28
CA ASN A 467 17.97 -17.02 22.54
C ASN A 467 18.83 -16.24 23.55
N TYR A 468 19.95 -15.65 23.12
CA TYR A 468 20.75 -14.79 23.99
C TYR A 468 19.94 -13.60 24.51
N LEU A 469 19.19 -12.91 23.64
CA LEU A 469 18.39 -11.75 24.05
C LEU A 469 17.28 -12.13 25.03
N ILE A 470 16.62 -13.28 24.86
CA ILE A 470 15.55 -13.74 25.77
C ILE A 470 16.11 -14.19 27.13
N THR A 471 17.34 -14.72 27.16
CA THR A 471 17.94 -15.30 28.38
C THR A 471 18.89 -14.37 29.13
N THR A 472 19.13 -13.16 28.63
CA THR A 472 20.04 -12.21 29.28
C THR A 472 19.42 -11.75 30.61
N PRO A 473 20.04 -12.02 31.77
CA PRO A 473 19.49 -11.63 33.06
C PRO A 473 19.57 -10.10 33.26
N ASP A 474 18.64 -9.56 34.04
CA ASP A 474 18.68 -8.20 34.60
C ASP A 474 18.94 -7.06 33.59
N THR A 475 18.36 -7.15 32.39
CA THR A 475 18.44 -6.09 31.37
C THR A 475 17.09 -5.83 30.70
N ASP A 476 16.70 -4.55 30.62
CA ASP A 476 15.52 -4.10 29.86
C ASP A 476 15.83 -4.11 28.36
N ILE A 477 15.85 -5.31 27.76
CA ILE A 477 16.05 -5.48 26.33
C ILE A 477 14.78 -5.06 25.60
N PRO A 478 14.83 -4.11 24.66
CA PRO A 478 13.66 -3.71 23.90
C PRO A 478 13.10 -4.89 23.10
N ILE A 479 11.77 -5.10 23.18
CA ILE A 479 11.05 -6.17 22.48
C ILE A 479 11.39 -6.19 20.97
N SER A 480 11.57 -5.00 20.38
CA SER A 480 11.91 -4.82 18.96
C SER A 480 13.21 -5.51 18.53
N TYR A 481 14.18 -5.70 19.45
CA TYR A 481 15.44 -6.37 19.13
C TYR A 481 15.25 -7.88 19.01
N VAL A 482 14.43 -8.46 19.90
CA VAL A 482 14.06 -9.88 19.85
C VAL A 482 13.18 -10.14 18.63
N GLU A 483 12.21 -9.26 18.36
CA GLU A 483 11.36 -9.32 17.16
C GLU A 483 12.21 -9.31 15.89
N LEU A 484 13.17 -8.39 15.79
CA LEU A 484 14.04 -8.28 14.63
C LEU A 484 14.87 -9.56 14.43
N ALA A 485 15.40 -10.15 15.50
CA ALA A 485 16.17 -11.38 15.44
C ALA A 485 15.30 -12.57 14.99
N VAL A 486 14.10 -12.73 15.54
CA VAL A 486 13.17 -13.81 15.19
C VAL A 486 12.65 -13.68 13.76
N ILE A 487 12.29 -12.46 13.34
CA ILE A 487 11.81 -12.18 11.98
C ILE A 487 12.91 -12.45 10.96
N ARG A 488 14.12 -11.89 11.14
CA ARG A 488 15.25 -12.14 10.24
C ARG A 488 15.59 -13.62 10.15
N GLY A 489 15.55 -14.34 11.26
CA GLY A 489 15.72 -15.80 11.28
C GLY A 489 14.72 -16.52 10.39
N GLY A 490 13.43 -16.14 10.48
CA GLY A 490 12.36 -16.67 9.64
C GLY A 490 12.48 -16.29 8.16
N GLU A 491 12.90 -15.06 7.85
CA GLU A 491 13.09 -14.58 6.47
C GLU A 491 14.22 -15.35 5.76
N PHE A 492 15.38 -15.49 6.41
CA PHE A 492 16.48 -16.29 5.88
C PHE A 492 16.11 -17.76 5.72
N TRP A 493 15.33 -18.33 6.64
CA TRP A 493 14.80 -19.68 6.52
C TRP A 493 13.94 -19.83 5.26
N SER A 494 13.01 -18.90 5.05
CA SER A 494 12.10 -18.89 3.90
C SER A 494 12.86 -18.71 2.57
N LEU A 495 13.90 -17.86 2.56
CA LEU A 495 14.77 -17.66 1.40
C LEU A 495 15.60 -18.92 1.08
N GLY A 496 16.09 -19.62 2.11
CA GLY A 496 16.79 -20.89 1.96
C GLY A 496 15.91 -21.97 1.34
N LEU A 497 14.65 -22.09 1.79
CA LEU A 497 13.67 -23.03 1.21
C LEU A 497 13.38 -22.72 -0.26
N ARG A 498 13.17 -21.46 -0.63
CA ARG A 498 12.96 -21.07 -2.04
C ARG A 498 14.18 -21.41 -2.90
N SER A 499 15.39 -21.20 -2.37
CA SER A 499 16.62 -21.59 -3.08
C SER A 499 16.68 -23.10 -3.35
N LEU A 500 16.23 -23.95 -2.41
CA LEU A 500 16.11 -25.41 -2.62
C LEU A 500 15.04 -25.78 -3.66
N TYR A 501 13.92 -25.07 -3.67
CA TYR A 501 12.87 -25.29 -4.68
C TYR A 501 13.40 -25.00 -6.09
N PHE A 502 14.09 -23.87 -6.28
CA PHE A 502 14.74 -23.56 -7.55
C PHE A 502 15.86 -24.55 -7.91
N ALA A 503 16.63 -25.03 -6.92
CA ALA A 503 17.62 -26.09 -7.14
C ALA A 503 16.97 -27.36 -7.70
N THR A 504 15.74 -27.70 -7.29
CA THR A 504 15.00 -28.85 -7.83
C THR A 504 14.68 -28.68 -9.31
N THR A 505 14.23 -27.49 -9.73
CA THR A 505 14.01 -27.18 -11.14
C THR A 505 15.31 -27.26 -11.95
N MET A 506 16.41 -26.76 -11.40
CA MET A 506 17.73 -26.84 -12.04
C MET A 506 18.27 -28.27 -12.12
N LEU A 507 17.97 -29.12 -11.14
CA LEU A 507 18.30 -30.55 -11.20
C LEU A 507 17.57 -31.23 -12.35
N LEU A 508 16.30 -30.88 -12.59
CA LEU A 508 15.51 -31.47 -13.68
C LEU A 508 15.96 -31.01 -15.06
N TRP A 509 16.72 -29.91 -15.16
CA TRP A 509 17.38 -29.48 -16.40
C TRP A 509 18.44 -30.47 -16.90
N PHE A 510 18.99 -31.34 -16.04
CA PHE A 510 19.90 -32.41 -16.45
C PHE A 510 19.20 -33.47 -17.32
N PHE A 511 17.88 -33.63 -17.19
CA PHE A 511 17.08 -34.54 -18.00
C PHE A 511 16.52 -33.90 -19.29
N GLY A 512 16.84 -32.63 -19.53
CA GLY A 512 16.46 -31.90 -20.74
C GLY A 512 15.65 -30.62 -20.46
N PRO A 513 15.38 -29.82 -21.51
CA PRO A 513 14.63 -28.58 -21.39
C PRO A 513 13.13 -28.81 -21.12
N ILE A 514 12.57 -29.95 -21.56
CA ILE A 514 11.15 -30.27 -21.36
C ILE A 514 10.81 -30.50 -19.88
N PRO A 515 11.51 -31.39 -19.13
CA PRO A 515 11.30 -31.51 -17.68
C PRO A 515 11.54 -30.20 -16.93
N MET A 516 12.56 -29.42 -17.30
CA MET A 516 12.82 -28.10 -16.72
C MET A 516 11.65 -27.15 -16.94
N PHE A 517 11.09 -27.09 -18.16
CA PHE A 517 9.97 -26.21 -18.49
C PHE A 517 8.71 -26.60 -17.71
N VAL A 518 8.35 -27.89 -17.71
CA VAL A 518 7.19 -28.40 -16.96
C VAL A 518 7.33 -28.10 -15.47
N THR A 519 8.51 -28.32 -14.91
CA THR A 519 8.75 -28.06 -13.48
C THR A 519 8.88 -26.59 -13.15
N SER A 520 9.28 -25.74 -14.11
CA SER A 520 9.24 -24.28 -13.95
C SER A 520 7.80 -23.77 -13.87
N ILE A 521 6.90 -24.27 -14.73
CA ILE A 521 5.47 -23.94 -14.67
C ILE A 521 4.88 -24.43 -13.34
N GLY A 522 5.15 -25.68 -12.97
CA GLY A 522 4.72 -26.23 -11.69
C GLY A 522 5.24 -25.43 -10.49
N MET A 523 6.48 -24.96 -10.56
CA MET A 523 7.10 -24.12 -9.52
C MET A 523 6.39 -22.78 -9.36
N ILE A 524 5.99 -22.14 -10.46
CA ILE A 524 5.23 -20.88 -10.40
C ILE A 524 3.89 -21.08 -9.67
N ILE A 525 3.17 -22.15 -10.00
CA ILE A 525 1.90 -22.48 -9.34
C ILE A 525 2.12 -22.80 -7.86
N PHE A 526 3.15 -23.59 -7.56
CA PHE A 526 3.50 -23.96 -6.18
C PHE A 526 3.88 -22.74 -5.33
N LEU A 527 4.75 -21.85 -5.85
CA LEU A 527 5.12 -20.61 -5.17
C LEU A 527 3.94 -19.66 -5.03
N HIS A 528 3.05 -19.56 -6.02
CA HIS A 528 1.82 -18.76 -5.89
C HIS A 528 0.97 -19.23 -4.70
N HIS A 529 0.81 -20.54 -4.50
CA HIS A 529 0.08 -21.08 -3.36
C HIS A 529 0.82 -20.94 -2.03
N LEU A 530 2.16 -21.01 -2.02
CA LEU A 530 2.97 -20.82 -0.82
C LEU A 530 3.17 -19.37 -0.40
N ASP A 531 3.01 -18.41 -1.32
CA ASP A 531 3.28 -17.00 -1.05
C ASP A 531 2.00 -16.18 -0.86
N LYS A 532 0.87 -16.66 -1.39
CA LYS A 532 -0.44 -16.00 -1.27
C LYS A 532 -1.14 -16.39 0.03
N ASN A 533 -1.52 -15.40 0.83
CA ASN A 533 -2.42 -15.58 1.97
C ASN A 533 -3.76 -14.89 1.70
N THR A 534 -4.86 -15.65 1.73
CA THR A 534 -6.23 -15.10 1.64
C THR A 534 -6.94 -15.01 3.00
N LYS A 535 -6.30 -15.50 4.07
CA LYS A 535 -6.87 -15.45 5.43
C LYS A 535 -6.62 -14.08 6.06
N GLN A 536 -7.67 -13.49 6.63
CA GLN A 536 -7.54 -12.27 7.44
C GLN A 536 -6.56 -12.51 8.59
N LEU A 537 -5.77 -11.47 8.91
CA LEU A 537 -4.89 -11.46 10.07
C LEU A 537 -5.69 -11.77 11.34
N HIS A 538 -5.14 -12.64 12.18
CA HIS A 538 -5.68 -12.86 13.51
C HIS A 538 -5.45 -11.59 14.36
N ASP A 539 -6.52 -10.93 14.80
CA ASP A 539 -6.42 -9.76 15.67
C ASP A 539 -6.01 -10.18 17.09
N HIS A 540 -4.69 -10.19 17.32
CA HIS A 540 -4.09 -10.50 18.60
C HIS A 540 -4.37 -9.46 19.71
N ARG A 541 -4.88 -8.25 19.38
CA ARG A 541 -5.27 -7.21 20.35
C ARG A 541 -6.64 -7.46 20.97
N SER A 542 -7.59 -8.06 20.25
CA SER A 542 -8.94 -8.37 20.76
C SER A 542 -8.94 -9.23 22.03
N SER A 543 -7.97 -10.14 22.19
CA SER A 543 -7.81 -11.00 23.36
C SER A 543 -7.36 -10.22 24.60
N ARG A 544 -6.58 -9.14 24.43
CA ARG A 544 -6.15 -8.24 25.52
C ARG A 544 -7.34 -7.48 26.09
N ILE A 545 -8.21 -6.99 25.22
CA ILE A 545 -9.47 -6.33 25.61
C ILE A 545 -10.38 -7.33 26.32
N ARG A 546 -10.55 -8.55 25.79
CA ARG A 546 -11.35 -9.60 26.49
C ARG A 546 -10.77 -9.96 27.85
N LYS A 547 -9.45 -10.13 27.99
CA LYS A 547 -8.81 -10.47 29.27
C LYS A 547 -8.86 -9.31 30.27
N GLN A 548 -8.68 -8.06 29.84
CA GLN A 548 -8.87 -6.89 30.71
C GLN A 548 -10.32 -6.70 31.12
N VAL A 549 -11.27 -6.90 30.22
CA VAL A 549 -12.71 -6.87 30.53
C VAL A 549 -13.06 -8.00 31.49
N HIS A 550 -12.56 -9.23 31.27
CA HIS A 550 -12.83 -10.36 32.15
C HIS A 550 -12.21 -10.14 33.54
N LYS A 551 -10.97 -9.65 33.62
CA LYS A 551 -10.31 -9.30 34.89
C LYS A 551 -11.05 -8.18 35.63
N ARG A 552 -11.53 -7.14 34.92
CA ARG A 552 -12.36 -6.07 35.50
C ARG A 552 -13.73 -6.58 35.98
N VAL A 553 -14.32 -7.51 35.26
CA VAL A 553 -15.59 -8.16 35.65
C VAL A 553 -15.38 -9.05 36.87
N GLU A 554 -14.27 -9.78 36.95
CA GLU A 554 -13.92 -10.65 38.08
C GLU A 554 -13.58 -9.84 39.34
N GLU A 555 -12.83 -8.73 39.20
CA GLU A 555 -12.56 -7.78 40.28
C GLU A 555 -13.85 -7.06 40.75
N ALA A 556 -14.76 -6.72 39.84
CA ALA A 556 -16.06 -6.13 40.19
C ALA A 556 -16.98 -7.16 40.88
N THR A 557 -16.94 -8.42 40.45
CA THR A 557 -17.73 -9.51 41.06
C THR A 557 -17.22 -9.81 42.47
N ASN A 558 -15.90 -9.89 42.67
CA ASN A 558 -15.30 -10.10 44.01
C ASN A 558 -15.56 -8.94 44.98
N ARG A 559 -15.65 -7.70 44.49
CA ARG A 559 -16.08 -6.55 45.32
C ARG A 559 -17.55 -6.59 45.70
N ALA A 560 -18.40 -7.18 44.86
CA ALA A 560 -19.82 -7.33 45.14
C ALA A 560 -20.14 -8.47 46.12
N THR A 561 -19.26 -9.46 46.28
CA THR A 561 -19.40 -10.55 47.26
C THR A 561 -18.86 -10.21 48.66
N LEU A 562 -18.16 -9.07 48.80
CA LEU A 562 -17.56 -8.57 50.04
C LEU A 562 -18.33 -7.38 50.66
N LEU A 563 -19.46 -7.01 50.07
CA LEU A 563 -20.49 -6.10 50.60
C LEU A 563 -21.76 -6.91 50.86
#